data_AF-A0A6G0VSV1-F1
#
_entry.id   AF-A0A6G0VSV1-F1
#
_cell.length_a   1.000
_cell.length_b   1.000
_cell.length_c   1.000
_cell.angle_alpha   90.00
_cell.angle_beta   90.00
_cell.angle_gamma   90.00
#
_symmetry.space_group_name_H-M   'P 1'
#
loop_
_entity.id
_entity.type
_entity.pdbx_description
1 polymer ?
#
loop_
_entity_poly.entity_id
_entity_poly.type
_entity_poly.pdbx_seq_one_letter_code
_entity_poly.pdbx_strand_id
1 'polypeptide(L)'
;MRREARNGFEKDFWKLLINSVFGKCMENVRTRVSLKLVSLDKQANKLMMKNIFKGRTVYSENLMAIHQHKETIKFDKAIFVGSAILDVSKTFIENHKNQPGYFKDEMGGKILK
;
A
#
# COMPACT_ATOMS: atom_id res chain seq x y z
N MET A 1 1.20 23.97 -5.58
CA MET A 1 0.19 23.22 -4.78
C MET A 1 0.61 23.05 -3.31
N ARG A 2 1.47 22.10 -2.91
CA ARG A 2 1.81 21.92 -1.48
C ARG A 2 2.52 23.13 -0.85
N ARG A 3 3.39 23.80 -1.60
CA ARG A 3 4.10 25.03 -1.18
C ARG A 3 3.19 26.27 -1.12
N GLU A 4 2.07 26.22 -1.84
CA GLU A 4 1.09 27.31 -1.95
C GLU A 4 -0.09 27.14 -0.99
N ALA A 5 -0.16 26.00 -0.29
CA ALA A 5 -1.21 25.68 0.65
C ALA A 5 -1.21 26.68 1.81
N ARG A 6 -2.39 27.23 2.13
CA ARG A 6 -2.53 28.26 3.17
C ARG A 6 -2.88 27.69 4.54
N ASN A 7 -3.39 26.45 4.57
CA ASN A 7 -3.85 25.77 5.77
C ASN A 7 -3.12 24.44 5.97
N GLY A 8 -2.97 24.01 7.23
CA GLY A 8 -2.33 22.73 7.58
C GLY A 8 -3.03 21.53 6.96
N PHE A 9 -4.37 21.52 6.98
CA PHE A 9 -5.18 20.49 6.31
C PHE A 9 -4.82 20.32 4.84
N GLU A 10 -4.70 21.44 4.12
CA GLU A 10 -4.43 21.43 2.68
C GLU A 10 -3.00 20.92 2.40
N LYS A 11 -2.02 21.31 3.23
CA LYS A 11 -0.64 20.78 3.15
C LYS A 11 -0.59 19.27 3.34
N ASP A 12 -1.38 18.73 4.27
CA ASP A 12 -1.46 17.30 4.54
C ASP A 12 -2.23 16.54 3.46
N PHE A 13 -3.29 17.13 2.92
CA PHE A 13 -4.02 16.59 1.78
C PHE A 13 -3.10 16.44 0.56
N TRP A 14 -2.36 17.49 0.18
CA TRP A 14 -1.42 17.42 -0.94
C TRP A 14 -0.27 16.45 -0.69
N LYS A 15 0.22 16.34 0.56
CA LYS A 15 1.22 15.33 0.94
C LYS A 15 0.67 13.91 0.74
N LEU A 16 -0.55 13.67 1.21
CA LEU A 16 -1.20 12.37 1.11
C LEU A 16 -1.47 11.98 -0.35
N LEU A 17 -1.88 12.92 -1.20
CA LEU A 17 -2.14 12.65 -2.62
C LEU A 17 -0.88 12.12 -3.33
N ILE A 18 0.25 12.82 -3.19
CA ILE A 18 1.51 12.41 -3.82
C ILE A 18 1.97 11.04 -3.27
N ASN A 19 1.93 10.87 -1.95
CA ASN A 19 2.34 9.62 -1.31
C ASN A 19 1.44 8.44 -1.70
N SER A 20 0.13 8.66 -1.85
CA SER A 20 -0.83 7.63 -2.22
C SER A 20 -0.62 7.15 -3.65
N VAL A 21 -0.35 8.07 -4.59
CA VAL A 21 -0.05 7.72 -5.99
C VAL A 21 1.24 6.90 -6.06
N PHE A 22 2.30 7.36 -5.39
CA PHE A 22 3.57 6.62 -5.33
C PHE A 22 3.39 5.22 -4.73
N GLY A 23 2.71 5.12 -3.58
CA GLY A 23 2.41 3.83 -2.93
C GLY A 23 1.58 2.91 -3.83
N LYS A 24 0.66 3.47 -4.62
CA LYS A 24 -0.14 2.69 -5.57
C LYS A 24 0.69 2.13 -6.72
N CYS A 25 1.68 2.88 -7.21
CA CYS A 25 2.60 2.42 -8.25
C CYS A 25 3.47 1.25 -7.79
N MET A 26 3.89 1.23 -6.52
CA MET A 26 4.73 0.18 -5.93
C MET A 26 3.93 -0.95 -5.24
N GLU A 27 2.60 -0.99 -5.41
CA GLU A 27 1.76 -1.99 -4.76
C GLU A 27 2.10 -3.42 -5.23
N ASN A 28 2.34 -4.34 -4.29
CA ASN A 28 2.54 -5.75 -4.60
C ASN A 28 1.20 -6.45 -4.86
N VAL A 29 0.90 -6.71 -6.13
CA VAL A 29 -0.37 -7.38 -6.53
C VAL A 29 -0.44 -8.84 -6.06
N ARG A 30 0.70 -9.50 -5.81
CA ARG A 30 0.74 -10.93 -5.43
C ARG A 30 0.23 -11.19 -4.02
N THR A 31 0.31 -10.20 -3.13
CA THR A 31 -0.14 -10.33 -1.74
C THR A 31 -1.65 -10.13 -1.59
N ARG A 32 -2.34 -9.72 -2.66
CA ARG A 32 -3.80 -9.53 -2.63
C ARG A 32 -4.52 -10.85 -2.41
N VAL A 33 -5.41 -10.86 -1.43
CA VAL A 33 -6.32 -11.97 -1.14
C VAL A 33 -7.71 -11.58 -1.63
N SER A 34 -8.38 -12.50 -2.31
CA SER A 34 -9.80 -12.35 -2.62
C SER A 34 -10.60 -12.88 -1.44
N LEU A 35 -11.43 -12.03 -0.83
CA LEU A 35 -12.31 -12.43 0.26
C LEU A 35 -13.74 -12.55 -0.27
N LYS A 36 -14.41 -13.67 0.04
CA LYS A 36 -15.82 -13.88 -0.25
C LYS A 36 -16.59 -14.12 1.04
N LEU A 37 -17.61 -13.30 1.26
CA LEU A 37 -18.54 -13.45 2.37
C LEU A 37 -19.65 -14.42 1.95
N VAL A 38 -19.93 -15.41 2.79
CA VAL A 38 -20.90 -16.46 2.51
C VAL A 38 -21.72 -16.70 3.76
N SER A 39 -23.03 -16.83 3.57
CA SER A 39 -23.98 -17.15 4.65
C SER A 39 -24.57 -18.56 4.57
N LEU A 40 -24.37 -19.27 3.46
CA LEU A 40 -24.89 -20.61 3.26
C LEU A 40 -23.77 -21.65 3.23
N ASP A 41 -23.88 -22.67 4.07
CA ASP A 41 -22.87 -23.73 4.22
C ASP A 41 -22.56 -24.47 2.91
N LYS A 42 -23.57 -24.70 2.07
CA LYS A 42 -23.38 -25.36 0.76
C LYS A 42 -22.43 -24.56 -0.15
N GLN A 43 -22.57 -23.23 -0.16
CA GLN A 43 -21.69 -22.37 -0.95
C GLN A 43 -20.30 -22.27 -0.34
N ALA A 44 -20.22 -22.25 0.99
CA ALA A 44 -18.96 -22.24 1.70
C ALA A 44 -18.14 -23.50 1.41
N ASN A 45 -18.76 -24.69 1.50
CA ASN A 45 -18.11 -25.96 1.19
C ASN A 45 -17.61 -26.00 -0.27
N LYS A 46 -18.41 -25.52 -1.23
CA LYS A 46 -17.99 -25.43 -2.64
C LYS A 46 -16.76 -24.54 -2.82
N LEU A 47 -16.63 -23.46 -2.07
CA LEU A 47 -15.49 -22.55 -2.13
C LEU A 47 -14.26 -23.06 -1.38
N MET A 48 -14.46 -23.87 -0.33
CA MET A 48 -13.38 -24.55 0.41
C MET A 48 -12.76 -25.70 -0.38
N MET A 49 -13.55 -26.40 -1.21
CA MET A 49 -13.05 -27.49 -2.06
C MET A 49 -12.16 -27.00 -3.22
N LYS A 50 -12.14 -25.70 -3.52
CA LYS A 50 -11.26 -25.15 -4.55
C LYS A 50 -9.81 -25.14 -4.05
N ASN A 51 -8.86 -25.51 -4.91
CA ASN A 51 -7.42 -25.45 -4.65
C ASN A 51 -6.87 -24.04 -4.36
N ILE A 52 -7.68 -23.00 -4.59
CA ILE A 52 -7.35 -21.59 -4.35
C ILE A 52 -7.68 -21.15 -2.91
N PHE A 53 -8.34 -22.01 -2.14
CA PHE A 53 -8.67 -21.75 -0.75
C PHE A 53 -7.41 -21.54 0.11
N LYS A 54 -7.37 -20.44 0.87
CA LYS A 54 -6.28 -20.14 1.82
C LYS A 54 -6.71 -20.36 3.26
N GLY A 55 -7.94 -19.97 3.58
CA GLY A 55 -8.44 -20.03 4.95
C GLY A 55 -9.86 -19.49 5.07
N ARG A 56 -10.43 -19.60 6.27
CA ARG A 56 -11.77 -19.09 6.58
C ARG A 56 -11.76 -18.32 7.89
N THR A 57 -12.59 -17.30 7.99
CA THR A 57 -12.84 -16.53 9.22
C THR A 57 -14.35 -16.53 9.45
N VAL A 58 -14.78 -17.12 10.55
CA VAL A 58 -16.19 -17.15 10.94
C VAL A 58 -16.48 -15.88 11.73
N TYR A 59 -17.50 -15.12 11.32
CA TYR A 59 -17.94 -13.92 12.02
C TYR A 59 -19.17 -14.19 12.89
N SER A 60 -20.12 -14.98 12.39
CA SER A 60 -21.32 -15.40 13.12
C SER A 60 -21.79 -16.77 12.62
N GLU A 61 -22.80 -17.36 13.27
CA GLU A 61 -23.36 -18.67 12.90
C GLU A 61 -23.75 -18.76 11.43
N ASN A 62 -24.23 -17.65 10.86
CA ASN A 62 -24.70 -17.56 9.47
C ASN A 62 -23.79 -16.66 8.60
N LEU A 63 -22.57 -16.35 9.02
CA LEU A 63 -21.66 -15.51 8.23
C LEU A 63 -20.20 -15.93 8.37
N MET A 64 -19.60 -16.30 7.24
CA MET A 64 -18.21 -16.67 7.15
C MET A 64 -17.53 -15.98 5.96
N ALA A 65 -16.33 -15.46 6.19
CA ALA A 65 -15.41 -15.07 5.13
C ALA A 65 -14.54 -16.24 4.70
N ILE A 66 -14.44 -16.45 3.40
CA ILE A 66 -13.50 -17.37 2.78
C ILE A 66 -12.41 -16.56 2.09
N HIS A 67 -11.17 -16.81 2.49
CA HIS A 67 -9.97 -16.22 1.93
C HIS A 67 -9.47 -17.11 0.78
N GLN A 68 -9.32 -16.52 -0.40
CA GLN A 68 -8.90 -17.20 -1.62
C GLN A 68 -7.69 -16.48 -2.21
N HIS A 69 -6.74 -17.24 -2.76
CA HIS A 69 -5.73 -16.68 -3.65
C HIS A 69 -6.39 -16.20 -4.96
N LYS A 70 -5.68 -15.41 -5.77
CA LYS A 70 -6.12 -15.13 -7.13
C LYS A 70 -5.52 -16.16 -8.08
N GLU A 71 -6.36 -16.82 -8.87
CA GLU A 71 -5.94 -17.76 -9.91
C GLU A 71 -5.04 -17.09 -10.96
N THR A 72 -5.43 -15.89 -11.37
CA THR A 72 -4.70 -15.08 -12.35
C THR A 72 -4.28 -13.76 -11.73
N ILE A 73 -2.99 -13.45 -11.84
CA ILE A 73 -2.41 -12.20 -11.33
C ILE A 73 -2.08 -11.33 -12.53
N LYS A 74 -2.82 -10.22 -12.69
CA LYS A 74 -2.51 -9.20 -13.69
C LYS A 74 -1.52 -8.19 -13.12
N PHE A 75 -0.36 -8.04 -13.76
CA PHE A 75 0.61 -7.00 -13.43
C PHE A 75 0.21 -5.68 -14.09
N ASP A 76 -0.75 -5.00 -13.47
CA ASP A 76 -1.31 -3.72 -13.93
C ASP A 76 -0.68 -2.49 -13.24
N LYS A 77 0.42 -2.69 -12.50
CA LYS A 77 1.07 -1.63 -11.72
C LYS A 77 2.32 -1.13 -12.43
N ALA A 78 2.46 0.20 -12.47
CA ALA A 78 3.61 0.90 -13.03
C ALA A 78 4.80 0.89 -12.05
N ILE A 79 5.27 -0.31 -11.69
CA ILE A 79 6.34 -0.50 -10.69
C ILE A 79 7.63 0.19 -11.13
N PHE A 80 7.93 0.16 -12.43
CA PHE A 80 9.10 0.82 -13.01
C PHE A 80 9.12 2.33 -12.78
N VAL A 81 7.96 2.99 -12.89
CA VAL A 81 7.83 4.43 -12.62
C VAL A 81 8.10 4.72 -11.14
N GLY A 82 7.55 3.89 -10.25
CA GLY A 82 7.83 3.98 -8.82
C GLY A 82 9.33 3.80 -8.49
N SER A 83 9.99 2.85 -9.14
CA SER A 83 11.44 2.63 -8.98
C SER A 83 12.24 3.85 -9.43
N ALA A 84 11.97 4.41 -10.61
CA ALA A 84 12.68 5.58 -11.11
C ALA A 84 12.51 6.80 -10.19
N ILE A 85 11.29 7.04 -9.69
CA ILE A 85 11.02 8.12 -8.71
C ILE A 85 11.82 7.91 -7.42
N LEU A 86 11.89 6.68 -6.92
CA LEU A 86 12.64 6.35 -5.72
C LEU A 86 14.14 6.57 -5.91
N ASP A 87 14.68 6.20 -7.06
CA ASP A 87 16.11 6.36 -7.36
C ASP A 87 16.48 7.85 -7.49
N VAL A 88 15.65 8.66 -8.16
CA VAL A 88 15.82 10.12 -8.17
C VAL A 88 15.72 10.73 -6.76
N SER A 89 14.81 10.21 -5.93
CA SER A 89 14.68 10.70 -4.55
C SER A 89 15.92 10.39 -3.71
N LYS A 90 16.52 9.21 -3.90
CA LYS A 90 17.78 8.83 -3.22
C LYS A 90 18.94 9.70 -3.66
N THR A 91 19.12 9.91 -4.98
CA THR A 91 20.21 10.77 -5.49
C THR A 91 20.05 12.21 -5.01
N PHE A 92 18.82 12.73 -4.95
CA PHE A 92 18.55 14.05 -4.38
C PHE A 92 18.96 14.15 -2.90
N ILE A 93 18.62 13.15 -2.09
CA ILE A 93 19.00 13.09 -0.66
C ILE A 93 20.52 13.00 -0.52
N GLU A 94 21.19 12.18 -1.32
CA GLU A 94 22.65 12.01 -1.28
C GLU A 94 23.39 13.29 -1.68
N ASN A 95 22.96 13.94 -2.75
CA ASN A 95 23.53 15.21 -3.20
C ASN A 95 23.37 16.33 -2.16
N HIS A 96 22.24 16.37 -1.43
CA HIS A 96 22.04 17.34 -0.36
C HIS A 96 22.78 17.00 0.95
N LYS A 97 23.01 15.71 1.25
CA LYS A 97 23.85 15.29 2.39
C LYS A 97 25.30 15.75 2.25
N ASN A 98 25.78 15.87 1.02
CA ASN A 98 27.13 16.32 0.71
C ASN A 98 27.28 17.86 0.76
N GLN A 99 26.23 18.60 1.15
CA GLN A 99 26.27 20.05 1.38
C GLN A 99 26.34 20.35 2.89
N PRO A 100 27.26 21.23 3.36
CA PRO A 100 27.35 21.55 4.77
C PRO A 100 26.10 22.31 5.26
N GLY A 101 25.33 21.73 6.19
CA GLY A 101 24.33 22.46 7.02
C GLY A 101 22.84 22.09 6.90
N TYR A 102 22.44 21.00 6.22
CA TYR A 102 21.02 20.83 5.80
C TYR A 102 20.09 19.90 6.61
N PHE A 103 20.47 19.44 7.80
CA PHE A 103 19.50 18.76 8.69
C PHE A 103 19.02 19.71 9.79
N LYS A 104 18.06 20.59 9.46
CA LYS A 104 17.17 21.18 10.46
C LYS A 104 15.89 20.37 10.52
N ASP A 105 15.64 19.82 11.69
CA ASP A 105 14.44 19.09 12.07
C ASP A 105 13.18 19.95 11.88
N GLU A 106 12.36 19.61 10.88
CA GLU A 106 10.94 19.97 10.88
C GLU A 106 10.01 18.74 11.04
N MET A 107 10.57 17.56 11.30
CA MET A 107 9.80 16.40 11.76
C MET A 107 10.62 15.70 12.82
N GLY A 108 10.26 15.91 14.10
CA GLY A 108 10.90 15.32 15.27
C GLY A 108 10.97 13.80 15.22
N GLY A 109 11.98 13.28 14.55
CA GLY A 109 12.37 11.89 14.52
C GLY A 109 13.85 11.81 14.82
N LYS A 110 14.18 11.60 16.10
CA LYS A 110 15.53 11.23 16.55
C LYS A 110 16.11 10.19 15.62
N ILE A 111 17.21 10.52 14.96
CA ILE A 111 18.12 9.50 14.40
C ILE A 111 19.04 9.12 15.55
N LEU A 112 18.87 7.90 16.06
CA LEU A 112 19.82 7.28 16.99
C LEU A 112 21.20 7.19 16.32
N LYS A 113 22.15 7.95 16.83
CA LYS A 113 23.44 7.43 17.32
C LYS A 113 23.70 8.07 18.67
#